data_AF-D4M0G6-F1
#
_entry.id   AF-D4M0G6-F1
#
_cell.length_a   1.000
_cell.length_b   1.000
_cell.length_c   1.000
_cell.angle_alpha   90.00
_cell.angle_beta   90.00
_cell.angle_gamma   90.00
#
_symmetry.space_group_name_H-M   'P 1'
#
loop_
_entity.id
_entity.type
_entity.pdbx_description
1 polymer ?
#
loop_
_entity_poly.entity_id
_entity_poly.type
_entity_poly.pdbx_seq_one_letter_code
_entity_poly.pdbx_strand_id
1 'polypeptide(L)' 'MNEMEVHTMKCLECGKEMRDGYLFCSKDGAFSFANKVPGVFENAKNAEGFVKITELKPSHRTRVAASICEECKTVIFKY' A
#
# COMPACT_ATOMS: atom_id res chain seq x y z
N MET A 1 20.28 18.70 11.96
CA MET A 1 20.52 17.39 12.59
C MET A 1 19.13 16.86 12.91
N ASN A 2 18.54 15.92 12.18
CA ASN A 2 19.13 14.77 11.52
C ASN A 2 18.75 14.71 10.05
N GLU A 3 19.74 14.33 9.25
CA GLU A 3 19.52 13.69 7.96
C GLU A 3 18.41 12.66 8.12
N MET A 4 17.29 12.86 7.43
CA MET A 4 16.38 11.76 7.18
C MET A 4 17.15 10.82 6.28
N GLU A 5 17.85 9.87 6.89
CA GLU A 5 18.37 8.71 6.19
C GLU A 5 17.18 8.15 5.43
N VAL A 6 17.17 8.33 4.11
CA VAL A 6 16.23 7.64 3.24
C VAL A 6 16.67 6.19 3.31
N HIS A 7 16.20 5.48 4.33
CA HIS A 7 16.36 4.04 4.40
C HIS A 7 15.62 3.49 3.20
N THR A 8 16.37 3.17 2.14
CA THR A 8 15.85 2.42 1.01
C THR A 8 15.33 1.11 1.54
N MET A 9 14.01 1.01 1.67
CA MET A 9 13.37 -0.19 2.20
C MET A 9 13.68 -1.33 1.23
N LYS A 10 14.19 -2.45 1.77
CA LYS A 10 14.46 -3.65 0.98
C LYS A 10 13.48 -4.74 1.42
N CYS A 11 13.01 -5.52 0.45
CA CYS A 11 12.17 -6.67 0.73
C CYS A 11 12.96 -7.68 1.56
N LEU A 12 12.46 -8.03 2.75
CA LEU A 12 13.14 -8.96 3.66
C LEU A 12 13.23 -10.39 3.09
N GLU A 13 12.38 -10.73 2.12
CA GLU A 13 12.34 -12.07 1.53
C GLU A 13 13.30 -12.23 0.35
N CYS A 14 13.47 -11.17 -0.48
CA CYS A 14 14.26 -11.27 -1.72
C CYS A 14 15.38 -10.23 -1.87
N GLY A 15 15.52 -9.32 -0.90
CA GLY A 15 16.57 -8.29 -0.86
C GLY A 15 16.43 -7.16 -1.88
N LYS A 16 15.45 -7.22 -2.79
CA LYS A 16 15.20 -6.18 -3.79
C LYS A 16 14.72 -4.88 -3.15
N GLU A 17 15.07 -3.77 -3.78
CA GLU A 17 14.59 -2.45 -3.39
C GLU A 17 13.07 -2.37 -3.51
N MET A 18 12.43 -1.84 -2.47
CA MET A 18 11.01 -1.53 -2.45
C MET A 18 10.82 -0.10 -2.95
N ARG A 19 9.69 0.11 -3.63
CA ARG A 19 9.29 1.42 -4.15
C ARG A 19 8.33 2.09 -3.18
N ASP A 20 8.51 3.39 -3.01
CA ASP A 20 7.61 4.23 -2.24
C ASP A 20 6.29 4.47 -2.99
N GLY A 21 5.23 4.68 -2.23
CA GLY A 21 3.90 4.97 -2.74
C GLY A 21 2.86 4.91 -1.62
N TYR A 22 1.61 4.83 -2.02
CA TYR A 22 0.47 4.96 -1.13
C TYR A 22 -0.39 3.70 -1.20
N LEU A 23 -0.68 3.13 -0.04
CA LEU A 23 -1.80 2.23 0.14
C LEU A 23 -3.07 3.05 0.32
N PHE A 24 -4.09 2.80 -0.49
CA PHE A 24 -5.37 3.49 -0.38
C PHE A 24 -6.54 2.51 -0.60
N CYS A 25 -7.70 2.91 -0.07
CA CYS A 25 -8.95 2.21 -0.29
C CYS A 25 -9.71 2.89 -1.43
N SER A 26 -10.23 2.12 -2.38
CA SER A 26 -11.17 2.63 -3.38
C SER A 26 -12.53 2.89 -2.73
N LYS A 27 -13.36 3.70 -3.40
CA LYS A 27 -14.74 3.94 -2.98
C LYS A 27 -15.54 2.64 -2.82
N ASP A 28 -15.24 1.65 -3.65
CA ASP A 28 -15.88 0.33 -3.64
C ASP A 28 -15.28 -0.63 -2.61
N GLY A 29 -14.40 -0.11 -1.74
CA GLY A 29 -13.86 -0.83 -0.61
C GLY A 29 -12.63 -1.68 -0.92
N ALA A 30 -12.01 -1.62 -2.10
CA ALA A 30 -10.82 -2.42 -2.41
C ALA A 30 -9.52 -1.72 -1.98
N PHE A 31 -8.56 -2.44 -1.42
CA PHE A 31 -7.21 -1.92 -1.22
C PHE A 31 -6.39 -1.96 -2.51
N SER A 32 -5.65 -0.90 -2.75
CA SER A 32 -4.75 -0.74 -3.89
C SER A 32 -3.51 0.06 -3.49
N PHE A 33 -2.43 -0.11 -4.26
CA PHE A 33 -1.22 0.66 -4.13
C PHE A 33 -0.97 1.50 -5.39
N ALA A 34 -0.43 2.70 -5.26
CA ALA A 34 0.04 3.51 -6.38
C ALA A 34 1.14 4.47 -5.95
N ASN A 35 1.96 4.95 -6.88
CA ASN A 35 2.99 5.96 -6.59
C ASN A 35 2.38 7.30 -6.16
N LYS A 36 1.17 7.60 -6.66
CA LYS A 36 0.38 8.78 -6.30
C LYS A 36 -1.06 8.35 -6.03
N VAL A 37 -1.70 8.98 -5.04
CA VAL A 37 -3.11 8.74 -4.76
C VAL A 37 -3.94 9.36 -5.90
N PRO A 38 -4.78 8.57 -6.61
CA PRO A 38 -5.66 9.10 -7.64
C PRO A 38 -6.67 10.09 -7.05
N GLY A 39 -7.07 11.09 -7.82
CA GLY A 39 -8.13 12.01 -7.43
C GLY A 39 -9.47 11.29 -7.19
N VAL A 40 -10.35 11.89 -6.40
CA VAL A 40 -11.65 11.32 -5.99
C VAL A 40 -12.55 10.94 -7.19
N PHE A 41 -12.39 11.63 -8.32
CA PHE A 41 -13.14 11.40 -9.56
C PHE A 41 -12.34 10.60 -10.61
N GLU A 42 -11.09 10.26 -10.32
CA GLU A 42 -10.23 9.54 -11.25
C GLU A 42 -10.33 8.03 -11.03
N ASN A 43 -10.22 7.27 -12.11
CA ASN A 43 -10.15 5.83 -12.01
C ASN A 43 -8.78 5.43 -11.45
N ALA A 44 -8.77 4.80 -10.28
CA ALA A 44 -7.55 4.37 -9.62
C ALA A 44 -6.63 3.50 -10.49
N LYS A 45 -7.19 2.73 -11.42
CA LYS A 45 -6.42 1.90 -12.37
C LYS A 45 -5.48 2.71 -13.27
N ASN A 46 -5.78 3.99 -13.45
CA ASN A 46 -4.97 4.90 -14.26
C ASN A 46 -3.88 5.59 -13.43
N ALA A 47 -3.83 5.37 -12.12
CA ALA A 47 -2.80 5.92 -11.26
C ALA A 47 -1.43 5.34 -11.63
N GLU A 48 -0.41 6.20 -11.60
CA GLU A 48 0.96 5.78 -11.87
C GLU A 48 1.40 4.69 -10.89
N GLY A 49 1.87 3.56 -11.43
CA GLY A 49 2.30 2.44 -10.61
C GLY A 49 1.15 1.71 -9.90
N PHE A 50 -0.09 1.78 -10.40
CA PHE A 50 -1.22 1.07 -9.81
C PHE A 50 -0.95 -0.43 -9.63
N VAL A 51 -1.22 -0.94 -8.43
CA VAL A 51 -1.23 -2.36 -8.10
C VAL A 51 -2.53 -2.69 -7.37
N LYS A 52 -3.28 -3.66 -7.89
CA LYS A 52 -4.49 -4.19 -7.25
C LYS A 52 -4.08 -5.17 -6.16
N ILE A 53 -4.37 -4.84 -4.90
CA ILE A 53 -4.05 -5.69 -3.73
C ILE A 53 -5.20 -6.65 -3.44
N THR A 54 -6.44 -6.15 -3.43
CA THR A 54 -7.62 -6.97 -3.17
C THR A 54 -8.63 -6.92 -4.30
N GLU A 55 -9.43 -7.96 -4.41
CA GLU A 55 -10.58 -7.97 -5.30
C GLU A 55 -11.74 -7.14 -4.77
N LEU A 56 -12.51 -6.57 -5.69
CA LEU A 56 -13.74 -5.87 -5.38
C LEU A 56 -14.82 -6.91 -5.06
N LYS A 57 -15.25 -6.95 -3.81
CA LYS A 57 -16.31 -7.84 -3.35
C LYS A 57 -17.48 -7.01 -2.82
N PRO A 58 -18.57 -6.89 -3.60
CA PRO A 58 -19.76 -6.18 -3.16
C PRO A 58 -20.26 -6.76 -1.83
N SER A 59 -20.75 -5.89 -0.93
CA SER A 59 -21.37 -6.28 0.34
C SER A 59 -20.47 -6.95 1.39
N HIS A 60 -19.14 -6.93 1.20
CA HIS A 60 -18.18 -7.39 2.21
C HIS A 60 -17.17 -6.31 2.56
N ARG A 61 -16.69 -6.31 3.81
CA ARG A 61 -15.50 -5.53 4.18
C ARG A 61 -14.27 -6.20 3.58
N THR A 62 -13.49 -5.43 2.83
CA THR A 62 -12.18 -5.88 2.38
C THR A 62 -11.25 -6.00 3.57
N ARG A 63 -10.50 -7.10 3.58
CA ARG A 63 -9.51 -7.42 4.62
C ARG A 63 -8.27 -8.02 3.98
N VAL A 64 -7.12 -7.71 4.55
CA VAL A 64 -5.83 -8.33 4.23
C VAL A 64 -5.22 -8.76 5.56
N ALA A 65 -4.61 -9.95 5.60
CA ALA A 65 -3.90 -10.40 6.78
C ALA A 65 -2.67 -9.51 7.00
N ALA A 66 -2.49 -9.02 8.22
CA ALA A 66 -1.42 -8.10 8.58
C ALA A 66 -0.85 -8.43 9.95
N SER A 67 0.42 -8.08 10.15
CA SER A 67 1.12 -8.09 11.43
C SER A 67 1.42 -6.64 11.83
N ILE A 68 1.22 -6.32 13.11
CA ILE A 68 1.47 -4.98 13.67
C ILE A 68 2.52 -5.06 14.76
N CYS A 69 3.49 -4.15 14.71
CA CYS A 69 4.35 -3.84 15.85
C CYS A 69 3.82 -2.56 16.49
N GLU A 70 3.18 -2.67 17.66
CA GLU A 70 2.55 -1.52 18.33
C GLU A 70 3.56 -0.53 18.90
N GLU A 71 4.79 -0.97 19.19
CA GLU A 71 5.88 -0.13 19.67
C GLU A 71 6.46 0.72 18.53
N CYS A 72 6.78 0.11 17.39
CA CYS A 72 7.33 0.82 16.23
C CYS A 72 6.27 1.56 15.39
N LYS A 73 4.97 1.35 15.65
CA LYS A 73 3.85 1.83 14.82
C LYS A 73 3.95 1.36 13.36
N THR A 74 4.48 0.17 13.16
CA THR A 74 4.69 -0.43 11.83
C THR A 74 3.66 -1.51 11.56
N VAL A 75 3.02 -1.46 10.40
CA VAL A 75 2.11 -2.50 9.91
C VAL A 75 2.72 -3.14 8.67
N ILE A 76 2.81 -4.47 8.66
CA ILE A 76 3.32 -5.26 7.53
C ILE A 76 2.21 -6.21 7.09
N PHE A 77 1.90 -6.22 5.80
CA PHE A 77 1.05 -7.22 5.18
C PHE A 77 1.70 -7.71 3.90
N LYS A 78 1.44 -8.97 3.55
CA LYS A 78 1.85 -9.58 2.29
C LYS A 78 0.58 -9.76 1.44
N TYR A 79 0.65 -9.45 0.16
CA TYR A 79 -0.47 -9.57 -0.80
C TYR A 79 -0.03 -10.26 -2.10
#